data_AF-A0A9X3NP15-F1
#
_entry.id   AF-A0A9X3NP15-F1
#
_cell.length_a   1.000
_cell.length_b   1.000
_cell.length_c   1.000
_cell.angle_alpha   90.00
_cell.angle_beta   90.00
_cell.angle_gamma   90.00
#
_symmetry.space_group_name_H-M   'P 1'
#
loop_
_entity.id
_entity.type
_entity.pdbx_description
1 polymer ?
#
loop_
_entity_poly.entity_id
_entity_poly.type
_entity_poly.pdbx_seq_one_letter_code
_entity_poly.pdbx_strand_id
1 'polypeptide(L)'
;MRRALFLLATLGALAALAAPASGSVERYRLRHGPTVIGAYQTVYPRGRVHPPPIDGFITGMHARLVDRRGRPVTIRDVMLHHVFFHRARPEPTDLPCAGKHHEAFYGTGEEDQRLRLPDGYGYPVHPNDKWRMGAMLMSHTGRTLRVYIEYTVEVETRKRLTPVQAFWLRANGCEQGAGYHIRGDGAPGSSTESTSAWTAPYDLRIVAAGGHLHGGAQDLWLSEPGCGDRRLLDNRPSYAMPDHLYYRARPVLHEPGPIDTRYFTSRTGIPVRAGESVLLSARYGADRPRTVMAVMHLYVARAPVAKDTRCAPLPADATHATKPGATRSEPPWTPVPLTGLDERGRAFTILDPPWPSVALADNAEVVVDDSGFVPRRFSLRRPGTVKWRFTGSADHNVRLADGPRLIVTPVRSPGQTDSSTFTAAGRYTLFCTQHPVTMHAVVDVHEPG
;
A
#
# COMPACT_ATOMS: atom_id res chain seq x y z
N MET A 1 13.54 14.07 91.72
CA MET A 1 12.43 13.19 91.27
C MET A 1 11.74 13.84 90.09
N ARG A 2 11.57 13.12 88.97
CA ARG A 2 10.39 13.09 88.05
C ARG A 2 9.94 14.45 87.44
N ARG A 3 9.61 14.66 86.17
CA ARG A 3 9.32 13.94 84.89
C ARG A 3 9.20 15.09 83.85
N ALA A 4 9.87 15.14 82.70
CA ALA A 4 9.61 14.44 81.42
C ALA A 4 8.22 14.65 80.78
N LEU A 5 8.25 14.89 79.45
CA LEU A 5 7.20 14.78 78.40
C LEU A 5 6.41 16.07 78.07
N PHE A 6 6.11 16.46 76.82
CA PHE A 6 6.33 15.93 75.46
C PHE A 6 6.20 17.11 74.47
N LEU A 7 7.17 17.31 73.57
CA LEU A 7 7.01 18.15 72.38
C LEU A 7 7.12 17.24 71.16
N LEU A 8 6.01 17.03 70.46
CA LEU A 8 6.02 16.39 69.14
C LEU A 8 6.59 17.37 68.12
N ALA A 9 7.79 17.09 67.62
CA ALA A 9 8.32 17.71 66.40
C ALA A 9 8.03 16.78 65.22
N THR A 10 7.10 17.17 64.35
CA THR A 10 6.86 16.52 63.06
C THR A 10 7.98 16.86 62.09
N LEU A 11 8.85 15.89 61.77
CA LEU A 11 9.76 15.95 60.63
C LEU A 11 8.93 15.92 59.32
N GLY A 12 8.90 17.04 58.59
CA GLY A 12 8.48 17.08 57.20
C GLY A 12 9.58 16.53 56.31
N ALA A 13 9.41 15.30 55.81
CA ALA A 13 10.26 14.76 54.75
C ALA A 13 9.97 15.50 53.44
N LEU A 14 10.93 16.30 52.96
CA LEU A 14 10.94 16.76 51.56
C LEU A 14 11.18 15.54 50.67
N ALA A 15 10.11 14.95 50.16
CA ALA A 15 10.17 14.07 49.01
C ALA A 15 10.53 14.91 47.79
N ALA A 16 11.81 14.92 47.41
CA ALA A 16 12.23 15.35 46.09
C ALA A 16 11.56 14.42 45.07
N LEU A 17 10.52 14.93 44.40
CA LEU A 17 9.94 14.29 43.22
C LEU A 17 11.03 14.20 42.16
N ALA A 18 11.64 13.03 42.03
CA ALA A 18 12.46 12.71 40.87
C ALA A 18 11.58 12.87 39.63
N ALA A 19 11.88 13.88 38.81
CA ALA A 19 11.27 14.03 37.50
C ALA A 19 11.49 12.73 36.69
N PRO A 20 10.50 12.26 35.92
CA PRO A 20 10.70 11.09 35.08
C PRO A 20 11.85 11.42 34.12
N ALA A 21 12.78 10.49 33.98
CA ALA A 21 13.87 10.60 33.02
C ALA A 21 13.30 11.02 31.66
N SER A 22 13.68 12.20 31.18
CA SER A 22 13.42 12.65 29.82
C SER A 22 13.86 11.52 28.88
N GLY A 23 12.90 10.89 28.19
CA GLY A 23 13.16 9.72 27.35
C GLY A 23 14.19 10.02 26.27
N SER A 24 14.99 9.02 25.90
CA SER A 24 16.00 9.12 24.83
C SER A 24 15.40 9.15 23.42
N VAL A 25 14.09 8.91 23.32
CA VAL A 25 13.31 8.95 22.08
C VAL A 25 12.48 10.23 22.02
N GLU A 26 12.75 11.05 21.00
CA GLU A 26 12.00 12.26 20.69
C GLU A 26 10.96 12.01 19.60
N ARG A 27 9.82 12.68 19.67
CA ARG A 27 8.71 12.50 18.73
C ARG A 27 8.47 13.76 17.91
N TYR A 28 8.60 13.64 16.60
CA TYR A 28 8.40 14.72 15.64
C TYR A 28 7.13 14.50 14.84
N ARG A 29 6.28 15.52 14.75
CA ARG A 29 5.06 15.49 13.94
C ARG A 29 5.19 16.50 12.80
N LEU A 30 5.28 15.99 11.58
CA LEU A 30 5.50 16.78 10.37
C LEU A 30 4.32 16.60 9.40
N ARG A 31 4.19 17.52 8.43
CA ARG A 31 3.07 17.51 7.48
C ARG A 31 3.52 17.84 6.06
N HIS A 32 2.86 17.21 5.09
CA HIS A 32 2.88 17.58 3.68
C HIS A 32 1.48 18.01 3.24
N GLY A 33 1.40 19.08 2.47
CA GLY A 33 0.15 19.65 1.97
C GLY A 33 0.00 21.15 2.26
N PRO A 34 -1.21 21.71 2.06
CA PRO A 34 -2.45 21.00 1.80
C PRO A 34 -2.51 20.36 0.42
N THR A 35 -3.09 19.17 0.33
CA THR A 35 -3.58 18.60 -0.93
C THR A 35 -5.05 18.95 -1.08
N VAL A 36 -5.40 19.64 -2.16
CA VAL A 36 -6.79 19.89 -2.55
C VAL A 36 -7.26 18.68 -3.35
N ILE A 37 -8.36 18.07 -2.92
CA ILE A 37 -8.97 16.92 -3.60
C ILE A 37 -10.43 17.26 -3.90
N GLY A 38 -10.79 17.24 -5.18
CA GLY A 38 -12.14 17.51 -5.65
C GLY A 38 -13.13 16.39 -5.31
N ALA A 39 -14.40 16.64 -5.64
CA ALA A 39 -15.48 15.68 -5.47
C ALA A 39 -15.15 14.35 -6.17
N TYR A 40 -15.14 13.25 -5.39
CA TYR A 40 -14.88 11.88 -5.87
C TYR A 40 -13.59 11.70 -6.69
N GLN A 41 -12.64 12.62 -6.54
CA GLN A 41 -11.40 12.63 -7.30
C GLN A 41 -10.39 11.63 -6.71
N THR A 42 -9.58 11.05 -7.58
CA THR A 42 -8.32 10.39 -7.20
C THR A 42 -7.16 11.32 -7.52
N VAL A 43 -6.26 11.55 -6.56
CA VAL A 43 -5.09 12.41 -6.74
C VAL A 43 -3.80 11.71 -6.29
N TYR A 44 -2.69 12.09 -6.92
CA TYR A 44 -1.39 11.48 -6.68
C TYR A 44 -0.38 12.53 -6.20
N PRO A 45 -0.51 13.08 -4.97
CA PRO A 45 0.40 14.10 -4.48
C PRO A 45 1.82 13.52 -4.35
N ARG A 46 2.81 14.31 -4.80
CA ARG A 46 4.22 13.98 -4.74
C ARG A 46 4.99 15.24 -4.38
N GLY A 47 6.05 15.11 -3.60
CA GLY A 47 6.85 16.29 -3.26
C GLY A 47 7.99 16.02 -2.31
N ARG A 48 8.78 17.06 -2.06
CA ARG A 48 9.78 17.06 -1.00
C ARG A 48 9.08 17.14 0.36
N VAL A 49 9.64 16.46 1.34
CA VAL A 49 9.20 16.51 2.73
C VAL A 49 10.39 16.67 3.66
N HIS A 50 10.12 17.12 4.88
CA HIS A 50 11.17 17.42 5.84
C HIS A 50 11.49 16.18 6.69
N PRO A 51 12.76 15.81 6.88
CA PRO A 51 13.14 14.91 7.95
C PRO A 51 12.93 15.59 9.32
N PRO A 52 12.97 14.83 10.43
CA PRO A 52 13.21 15.40 11.74
C PRO A 52 14.45 16.33 11.73
N PRO A 53 14.42 17.49 12.41
CA PRO A 53 15.51 18.45 12.43
C PRO A 53 16.64 18.04 13.39
N ILE A 54 16.90 16.73 13.54
CA ILE A 54 17.88 16.19 14.49
C ILE A 54 18.60 14.99 13.89
N ASP A 55 19.86 14.79 14.32
CA ASP A 55 20.59 13.56 14.07
C ASP A 55 20.12 12.46 15.02
N GLY A 56 20.00 11.24 14.51
CA GLY A 56 19.69 10.10 15.36
C GLY A 56 19.23 8.88 14.57
N PHE A 57 18.41 8.08 15.22
CA PHE A 57 17.91 6.83 14.68
C PHE A 57 16.39 6.77 14.77
N ILE A 58 15.72 6.68 13.62
CA ILE A 58 14.28 6.41 13.58
C ILE A 58 14.05 5.01 14.11
N THR A 59 13.28 4.89 15.19
CA THR A 59 12.84 3.62 15.78
C THR A 59 11.37 3.31 15.46
N GLY A 60 10.60 4.35 15.12
CA GLY A 60 9.20 4.25 14.75
C GLY A 60 8.75 5.34 13.79
N MET A 61 7.84 5.01 12.87
CA MET A 61 7.21 5.98 11.97
C MET A 61 5.77 5.58 11.65
N HIS A 62 4.89 6.59 11.55
CA HIS A 62 3.49 6.41 11.19
C HIS A 62 2.99 7.58 10.34
N ALA A 63 2.25 7.31 9.27
CA ALA A 63 1.62 8.32 8.43
C ALA A 63 0.09 8.16 8.40
N ARG A 64 -0.63 9.29 8.33
CA ARG A 64 -2.09 9.35 8.27
C ARG A 64 -2.58 10.63 7.61
N LEU A 65 -3.86 10.69 7.26
CA LEU A 65 -4.50 11.92 6.80
C LEU A 65 -5.05 12.73 7.97
N VAL A 66 -4.85 14.04 7.93
CA VAL A 66 -5.44 15.01 8.86
C VAL A 66 -6.02 16.22 8.14
N ASP A 67 -6.97 16.89 8.76
CA ASP A 67 -7.47 18.19 8.32
C ASP A 67 -6.52 19.34 8.73
N ARG A 68 -6.88 20.59 8.40
CA ARG A 68 -6.10 21.79 8.77
C ARG A 68 -5.87 21.90 10.29
N ARG A 69 -6.79 21.41 11.11
CA ARG A 69 -6.71 21.44 12.58
C ARG A 69 -5.94 20.24 13.14
N GLY A 70 -5.47 19.32 12.30
CA GLY A 70 -4.79 18.10 12.73
C GLY A 70 -5.71 16.98 13.17
N ARG A 71 -7.02 17.08 12.90
CA ARG A 71 -7.96 16.01 13.22
C ARG A 71 -7.87 14.92 12.15
N PRO A 72 -7.88 13.63 12.52
CA PRO A 72 -7.85 12.54 11.56
C PRO A 72 -8.96 12.66 10.50
N VAL A 73 -8.60 12.43 9.24
CA VAL A 73 -9.55 12.27 8.15
C VAL A 73 -9.75 10.77 7.92
N THR A 74 -10.99 10.33 7.91
CA THR A 74 -11.32 8.90 7.77
C THR A 74 -11.52 8.55 6.30
N ILE A 75 -11.43 7.25 6.00
CA ILE A 75 -11.74 6.68 4.68
C ILE A 75 -13.13 7.05 4.15
N ARG A 76 -14.09 7.43 5.01
CA ARG A 76 -15.40 7.94 4.57
C ARG A 76 -15.29 9.23 3.76
N ASP A 77 -14.29 10.05 4.07
CA ASP A 77 -14.09 11.34 3.41
C ASP A 77 -12.98 11.24 2.37
N VAL A 78 -11.79 10.81 2.79
CA VAL A 78 -10.62 10.61 1.93
C VAL A 78 -9.87 9.37 2.38
N MET A 79 -9.67 8.43 1.46
CA MET A 79 -8.83 7.26 1.67
C MET A 79 -7.37 7.62 1.41
N LEU A 80 -6.50 7.27 2.36
CA LEU A 80 -5.07 7.11 2.10
C LEU A 80 -4.87 5.71 1.51
N HIS A 81 -4.87 5.60 0.18
CA HIS A 81 -4.73 4.29 -0.46
C HIS A 81 -3.32 3.73 -0.27
N HIS A 82 -2.31 4.57 -0.51
CA HIS A 82 -0.94 4.36 -0.06
C HIS A 82 -0.17 5.68 0.01
N VAL A 83 0.86 5.72 0.84
CA VAL A 83 1.92 6.72 0.91
C VAL A 83 3.26 6.01 1.08
N PHE A 84 4.30 6.53 0.45
CA PHE A 84 5.66 6.03 0.59
C PHE A 84 6.65 7.19 0.69
N PHE A 85 7.74 6.96 1.40
CA PHE A 85 8.80 7.91 1.67
C PHE A 85 10.12 7.40 1.12
N HIS A 86 10.78 8.27 0.38
CA HIS A 86 12.10 8.04 -0.18
C HIS A 86 13.11 8.97 0.45
N ARG A 87 14.31 8.47 0.72
CA ARG A 87 15.50 9.27 1.00
C ARG A 87 16.42 9.23 -0.21
N ALA A 88 16.88 10.40 -0.66
CA ALA A 88 17.93 10.45 -1.67
C ALA A 88 19.26 10.00 -1.06
N ARG A 89 20.02 9.20 -1.82
CA ARG A 89 21.34 8.72 -1.45
C ARG A 89 22.39 9.41 -2.33
N PRO A 90 23.49 9.92 -1.75
CA PRO A 90 24.56 10.56 -2.51
C PRO A 90 25.24 9.53 -3.43
N GLU A 91 25.53 8.35 -2.89
CA GLU A 91 26.12 7.25 -3.65
C GLU A 91 25.03 6.37 -4.29
N PRO A 92 25.30 5.77 -5.47
CA PRO A 92 24.46 4.72 -6.02
C PRO A 92 24.27 3.60 -5.00
N THR A 93 23.03 3.17 -4.82
CA THR A 93 22.69 2.05 -3.96
C THR A 93 22.07 0.94 -4.78
N ASP A 94 22.52 -0.30 -4.58
CA ASP A 94 21.88 -1.50 -5.14
C ASP A 94 20.62 -1.86 -4.33
N LEU A 95 19.69 -0.91 -4.28
CA LEU A 95 18.40 -1.07 -3.60
C LEU A 95 17.35 -1.46 -4.64
N PRO A 96 16.78 -2.68 -4.53
CA PRO A 96 15.78 -3.15 -5.46
C PRO A 96 14.59 -2.19 -5.47
N CYS A 97 14.05 -1.98 -6.67
CA CYS A 97 12.75 -1.33 -6.90
C CYS A 97 12.59 0.14 -6.45
N ALA A 98 13.59 0.75 -5.78
CA ALA A 98 13.55 2.15 -5.34
C ALA A 98 14.28 3.11 -6.32
N GLY A 99 15.18 2.57 -7.14
CA GLY A 99 16.00 3.32 -8.10
C GLY A 99 17.42 3.60 -7.56
N LYS A 100 18.35 3.91 -8.47
CA LYS A 100 19.80 3.94 -8.16
C LYS A 100 20.22 4.89 -7.03
N HIS A 101 19.50 5.99 -6.81
CA HIS A 101 19.86 7.03 -5.84
C HIS A 101 18.77 7.26 -4.79
N HIS A 102 17.89 6.27 -4.58
CA HIS A 102 16.75 6.40 -3.71
C HIS A 102 16.59 5.17 -2.83
N GLU A 103 16.29 5.40 -1.56
CA GLU A 103 15.91 4.37 -0.61
C GLU A 103 14.47 4.60 -0.19
N ALA A 104 13.57 3.67 -0.54
CA ALA A 104 12.20 3.66 -0.07
C ALA A 104 12.16 3.07 1.33
N PHE A 105 12.18 3.93 2.35
CA PHE A 105 12.45 3.52 3.73
C PHE A 105 11.20 3.32 4.58
N TYR A 106 10.05 3.83 4.15
CA TYR A 106 8.78 3.63 4.84
C TYR A 106 7.62 3.82 3.87
N GLY A 107 6.57 3.02 4.05
CA GLY A 107 5.30 3.18 3.37
C GLY A 107 4.17 2.55 4.17
N THR A 108 2.96 3.00 3.87
CA THR A 108 1.71 2.44 4.40
C THR A 108 0.55 2.81 3.48
N GLY A 109 -0.57 2.10 3.58
CA GLY A 109 -1.81 2.43 2.91
C GLY A 109 -3.03 2.10 3.75
N GLU A 110 -3.98 1.43 3.12
CA GLU A 110 -5.21 0.96 3.74
C GLU A 110 -4.98 0.12 5.00
N GLU A 111 -3.86 -0.60 5.05
CA GLU A 111 -3.50 -1.44 6.18
C GLU A 111 -2.94 -0.64 7.37
N ASP A 112 -2.74 0.68 7.24
CA ASP A 112 -2.31 1.61 8.30
C ASP A 112 -1.09 1.08 9.10
N GLN A 113 -0.13 0.50 8.38
CA GLN A 113 1.11 -0.06 8.89
C GLN A 113 2.00 1.02 9.57
N ARG A 114 2.61 0.63 10.68
CA ARG A 114 3.64 1.42 11.36
C ARG A 114 5.01 0.78 11.13
N LEU A 115 6.01 1.61 10.85
CA LEU A 115 7.41 1.21 11.02
C LEU A 115 7.65 1.07 12.51
N ARG A 116 8.20 -0.08 12.90
CA ARG A 116 8.63 -0.40 14.27
C ARG A 116 9.93 -1.20 14.15
N LEU A 117 11.00 -0.71 14.77
CA LEU A 117 12.25 -1.48 14.86
C LEU A 117 12.37 -2.12 16.25
N PRO A 118 12.92 -3.34 16.34
CA PRO A 118 13.19 -3.95 17.63
C PRO A 118 14.26 -3.17 18.40
N ASP A 119 14.25 -3.26 19.72
CA ASP A 119 15.22 -2.58 20.59
C ASP A 119 16.67 -2.84 20.15
N GLY A 120 17.48 -1.79 20.13
CA GLY A 120 18.87 -1.84 19.69
C GLY A 120 19.09 -1.54 18.20
N TYR A 121 18.02 -1.40 17.42
CA TYR A 121 18.07 -1.09 15.98
C TYR A 121 17.41 0.25 15.65
N GLY A 122 17.92 0.89 14.60
CA GLY A 122 17.47 2.21 14.22
C GLY A 122 17.79 2.56 12.77
N TYR A 123 16.90 3.26 12.07
CA TYR A 123 17.17 3.76 10.74
C TYR A 123 17.85 5.14 10.83
N PRO A 124 19.11 5.32 10.35
CA PRO A 124 19.83 6.58 10.53
C PRO A 124 19.15 7.74 9.82
N VAL A 125 19.00 8.86 10.52
CA VAL A 125 18.42 10.09 9.98
C VAL A 125 19.27 11.30 10.35
N HIS A 126 19.35 12.24 9.41
CA HIS A 126 20.05 13.52 9.57
C HIS A 126 19.12 14.69 9.19
N PRO A 127 19.28 15.88 9.80
CA PRO A 127 18.48 17.07 9.47
C PRO A 127 18.57 17.48 7.99
N ASN A 128 19.69 17.15 7.35
CA ASN A 128 19.98 17.51 5.97
C ASN A 128 19.55 16.46 4.94
N ASP A 129 19.01 15.32 5.38
CA ASP A 129 18.51 14.28 4.48
C ASP A 129 17.47 14.84 3.50
N LYS A 130 17.53 14.39 2.25
CA LYS A 130 16.59 14.81 1.21
C LYS A 130 15.48 13.80 1.09
N TRP A 131 14.37 14.05 1.77
CA TRP A 131 13.20 13.19 1.72
C TRP A 131 12.23 13.62 0.61
N ARG A 132 11.60 12.63 -0.01
CA ARG A 132 10.47 12.79 -0.93
C ARG A 132 9.36 11.85 -0.50
N MET A 133 8.12 12.24 -0.82
CA MET A 133 6.96 11.38 -0.66
C MET A 133 6.19 11.24 -1.97
N GLY A 134 5.51 10.12 -2.14
CA GLY A 134 4.43 9.93 -3.10
C GLY A 134 3.24 9.25 -2.43
N ALA A 135 2.02 9.62 -2.80
CA ALA A 135 0.81 8.99 -2.29
C ALA A 135 -0.26 8.87 -3.38
N MET A 136 -1.26 8.03 -3.12
CA MET A 136 -2.52 7.98 -3.83
C MET A 136 -3.64 8.23 -2.81
N LEU A 137 -4.43 9.29 -3.05
CA LEU A 137 -5.56 9.66 -2.21
C LEU A 137 -6.84 9.58 -3.02
N MET A 138 -7.91 9.05 -2.44
CA MET A 138 -9.20 8.91 -3.10
C MET A 138 -10.30 9.58 -2.29
N SER A 139 -11.06 10.49 -2.89
CA SER A 139 -12.21 11.11 -2.22
C SER A 139 -13.44 10.21 -2.31
N HIS A 140 -14.13 10.10 -1.18
CA HIS A 140 -15.41 9.42 -1.06
C HIS A 140 -16.57 10.42 -0.79
N THR A 141 -16.38 11.68 -1.19
CA THR A 141 -17.37 12.76 -0.97
C THR A 141 -17.62 13.58 -2.23
N GLY A 142 -18.83 14.13 -2.34
CA GLY A 142 -19.22 15.06 -3.41
C GLY A 142 -18.72 16.50 -3.21
N ARG A 143 -17.79 16.74 -2.29
CA ARG A 143 -17.25 18.08 -1.98
C ARG A 143 -15.74 18.11 -2.10
N THR A 144 -15.20 19.28 -2.42
CA THR A 144 -13.76 19.51 -2.38
C THR A 144 -13.26 19.55 -0.94
N LEU A 145 -12.21 18.79 -0.64
CA LEU A 145 -11.57 18.73 0.66
C LEU A 145 -10.12 19.22 0.58
N ARG A 146 -9.61 19.69 1.73
CA ARG A 146 -8.19 20.01 1.92
C ARG A 146 -7.65 19.13 3.03
N VAL A 147 -6.73 18.25 2.67
CA VAL A 147 -6.13 17.28 3.60
C VAL A 147 -4.62 17.44 3.64
N TYR A 148 -4.01 16.98 4.73
CA TYR A 148 -2.58 16.93 4.93
C TYR A 148 -2.19 15.49 5.20
N ILE A 149 -1.06 15.07 4.66
CA ILE A 149 -0.39 13.85 5.06
C ILE A 149 0.46 14.22 6.28
N GLU A 150 0.04 13.78 7.46
CA GLU A 150 0.80 13.94 8.71
C GLU A 150 1.61 12.67 8.94
N TYR A 151 2.90 12.82 9.21
CA TYR A 151 3.78 11.73 9.59
C TYR A 151 4.45 12.03 10.92
N THR A 152 4.38 11.04 11.82
CA THR A 152 5.03 11.06 13.13
C THR A 152 6.27 10.18 13.06
N VAL A 153 7.40 10.73 13.49
CA VAL A 153 8.71 10.06 13.51
C VAL A 153 9.21 10.01 14.94
N GLU A 154 9.60 8.83 15.40
CA GLU A 154 10.20 8.59 16.71
C GLU A 154 11.70 8.38 16.53
N VAL A 155 12.51 9.24 17.14
CA VAL A 155 13.96 9.32 16.92
C VAL A 155 14.69 9.13 18.24
N GLU A 156 15.51 8.09 18.34
CA GLU A 156 16.48 7.91 19.42
C GLU A 156 17.70 8.82 19.19
N THR A 157 17.96 9.73 20.13
CA THR A 157 18.97 10.80 20.00
C THR A 157 20.17 10.65 20.93
N ARG A 158 20.09 9.77 21.95
CA ARG A 158 21.14 9.64 22.97
C ARG A 158 21.89 8.32 22.91
N LYS A 159 21.26 7.26 22.41
CA LYS A 159 21.87 5.94 22.25
C LYS A 159 22.33 5.75 20.81
N ARG A 160 23.56 5.27 20.66
CA ARG A 160 24.00 4.75 19.37
C ARG A 160 23.36 3.38 19.15
N LEU A 161 22.49 3.28 18.16
CA LEU A 161 21.83 2.03 17.78
C LEU A 161 22.58 1.34 16.64
N THR A 162 22.27 0.07 16.40
CA THR A 162 22.70 -0.64 15.21
C THR A 162 21.94 -0.09 14.00
N PRO A 163 22.61 0.47 12.99
CA PRO A 163 21.95 1.05 11.83
C PRO A 163 21.27 -0.04 11.01
N VAL A 164 20.03 0.22 10.59
CA VAL A 164 19.33 -0.58 9.58
C VAL A 164 19.28 0.14 8.24
N GLN A 165 19.33 -0.64 7.17
CA GLN A 165 19.03 -0.22 5.80
C GLN A 165 17.67 -0.77 5.40
N ALA A 166 16.89 0.01 4.66
CA ALA A 166 15.58 -0.40 4.18
C ALA A 166 15.66 -0.91 2.74
N PHE A 167 15.03 -2.04 2.47
CA PHE A 167 14.88 -2.63 1.14
C PHE A 167 13.39 -2.70 0.80
N TRP A 168 13.07 -2.35 -0.46
CA TRP A 168 11.72 -2.35 -0.98
C TRP A 168 11.60 -3.47 -2.02
N LEU A 169 11.10 -4.62 -1.58
CA LEU A 169 10.94 -5.77 -2.47
C LEU A 169 9.53 -5.76 -3.07
N ARG A 170 9.41 -6.12 -4.35
CA ARG A 170 8.12 -6.27 -5.04
C ARG A 170 8.02 -7.65 -5.65
N ALA A 171 6.91 -8.35 -5.41
CA ALA A 171 6.71 -9.71 -5.93
C ALA A 171 6.73 -9.77 -7.47
N ASN A 172 6.43 -8.64 -8.14
CA ASN A 172 6.53 -8.49 -9.59
C ASN A 172 7.96 -8.22 -10.11
N GLY A 173 9.01 -8.51 -9.34
CA GLY A 173 10.39 -8.49 -9.86
C GLY A 173 10.88 -7.11 -10.32
N CYS A 174 10.39 -6.04 -9.69
CA CYS A 174 10.66 -4.67 -10.07
C CYS A 174 10.21 -4.22 -11.47
N GLU A 175 9.17 -4.85 -12.03
CA GLU A 175 8.52 -4.42 -13.28
C GLU A 175 8.06 -2.95 -13.27
N GLN A 176 7.59 -2.47 -14.42
CA GLN A 176 7.04 -1.12 -14.58
C GLN A 176 5.86 -0.92 -13.62
N GLY A 177 6.05 -0.07 -12.61
CA GLY A 177 5.06 0.16 -11.55
C GLY A 177 4.99 -0.96 -10.51
N ALA A 178 4.48 -0.64 -9.32
CA ALA A 178 4.40 -1.60 -8.21
C ALA A 178 3.23 -2.58 -8.33
N GLY A 179 2.20 -2.22 -9.11
CA GLY A 179 1.04 -3.08 -9.34
C GLY A 179 1.27 -4.05 -10.50
N TYR A 180 0.52 -5.16 -10.48
CA TYR A 180 0.46 -6.15 -11.54
C TYR A 180 -0.95 -6.72 -11.66
N HIS A 181 -1.14 -7.66 -12.58
CA HIS A 181 -2.45 -8.04 -13.07
C HIS A 181 -2.74 -9.52 -12.88
N ILE A 182 -3.96 -9.81 -12.39
CA ILE A 182 -4.53 -11.16 -12.39
C ILE A 182 -5.62 -11.18 -13.44
N ARG A 183 -5.52 -12.10 -14.39
CA ARG A 183 -6.40 -12.16 -15.56
C ARG A 183 -7.81 -12.62 -15.23
N GLY A 184 -7.98 -13.36 -14.14
CA GLY A 184 -9.26 -13.94 -13.73
C GLY A 184 -9.65 -15.21 -14.47
N ASP A 185 -8.68 -15.94 -15.00
CA ASP A 185 -8.85 -17.16 -15.79
C ASP A 185 -8.59 -18.46 -15.02
N GLY A 186 -8.30 -18.37 -13.72
CA GLY A 186 -8.19 -19.52 -12.85
C GLY A 186 -9.53 -20.23 -12.62
N ALA A 187 -9.47 -21.52 -12.27
CA ALA A 187 -10.65 -22.26 -11.80
C ALA A 187 -11.25 -21.62 -10.54
N PRO A 188 -12.56 -21.77 -10.26
CA PRO A 188 -13.18 -21.24 -9.04
C PRO A 188 -12.41 -21.62 -7.77
N GLY A 189 -12.11 -20.64 -6.93
CA GLY A 189 -11.33 -20.85 -5.70
C GLY A 189 -9.83 -21.12 -5.89
N SER A 190 -9.32 -21.17 -7.12
CA SER A 190 -7.89 -21.31 -7.38
C SER A 190 -7.10 -20.06 -7.02
N SER A 191 -5.79 -20.23 -6.87
CA SER A 191 -4.86 -19.16 -6.49
C SER A 191 -3.70 -19.09 -7.49
N THR A 192 -3.09 -17.91 -7.58
CA THR A 192 -1.88 -17.66 -8.36
C THR A 192 -0.83 -17.03 -7.47
N GLU A 193 0.43 -17.26 -7.81
CA GLU A 193 1.59 -16.77 -7.08
C GLU A 193 2.45 -15.92 -8.00
N SER A 194 2.92 -14.80 -7.48
CA SER A 194 3.96 -13.98 -8.08
C SER A 194 5.18 -14.05 -7.18
N THR A 195 6.34 -14.38 -7.76
CA THR A 195 7.57 -14.63 -7.01
C THR A 195 8.72 -13.87 -7.65
N SER A 196 9.52 -13.21 -6.83
CA SER A 196 10.74 -12.51 -7.24
C SER A 196 11.90 -12.86 -6.32
N ALA A 197 13.07 -13.13 -6.89
CA ALA A 197 14.30 -13.33 -6.14
C ALA A 197 14.93 -12.00 -5.74
N TRP A 198 15.50 -11.95 -4.53
CA TRP A 198 16.39 -10.90 -4.07
C TRP A 198 17.68 -11.53 -3.52
N THR A 199 18.81 -11.08 -4.04
CA THR A 199 20.14 -11.53 -3.60
C THR A 199 20.69 -10.56 -2.56
N ALA A 200 21.09 -11.08 -1.40
CA ALA A 200 21.67 -10.28 -0.34
C ALA A 200 23.01 -9.66 -0.79
N PRO A 201 23.16 -8.33 -0.80
CA PRO A 201 24.38 -7.67 -1.29
C PRO A 201 25.55 -7.76 -0.32
N TYR A 202 25.32 -8.19 0.92
CA TYR A 202 26.30 -8.34 1.99
C TYR A 202 25.71 -9.19 3.11
N ASP A 203 26.58 -9.69 4.00
CA ASP A 203 26.14 -10.39 5.22
C ASP A 203 25.25 -9.47 6.07
N LEU A 204 24.04 -9.93 6.35
CA LEU A 204 23.01 -9.15 7.00
C LEU A 204 22.12 -9.97 7.92
N ARG A 205 21.37 -9.26 8.74
CA ARG A 205 20.29 -9.78 9.57
C ARG A 205 19.01 -9.04 9.25
N ILE A 206 17.95 -9.76 8.91
CA ILE A 206 16.61 -9.19 8.75
C ILE A 206 16.00 -9.03 10.15
N VAL A 207 15.76 -7.80 10.58
CA VAL A 207 15.31 -7.48 11.95
C VAL A 207 13.88 -6.99 12.03
N ALA A 208 13.33 -6.48 10.92
CA ALA A 208 11.92 -6.16 10.82
C ALA A 208 11.42 -6.26 9.37
N ALA A 209 10.13 -6.55 9.18
CA ALA A 209 9.49 -6.52 7.88
C ALA A 209 8.01 -6.14 7.95
N GLY A 210 7.56 -5.28 7.03
CA GLY A 210 6.15 -4.90 6.86
C GLY A 210 5.66 -5.11 5.43
N GLY A 211 4.38 -5.41 5.25
CA GLY A 211 3.77 -5.65 3.95
C GLY A 211 2.87 -4.51 3.49
N HIS A 212 2.70 -4.39 2.18
CA HIS A 212 1.60 -3.65 1.56
C HIS A 212 1.01 -4.48 0.42
N LEU A 213 -0.30 -4.68 0.48
CA LEU A 213 -1.06 -5.60 -0.36
C LEU A 213 -2.35 -4.93 -0.82
N HIS A 214 -2.82 -5.25 -2.01
CA HIS A 214 -4.14 -4.84 -2.50
C HIS A 214 -5.22 -5.88 -2.12
N GLY A 215 -6.48 -5.55 -2.42
CA GLY A 215 -7.61 -6.46 -2.24
C GLY A 215 -7.41 -7.81 -2.92
N GLY A 216 -7.91 -8.87 -2.27
CA GLY A 216 -7.80 -10.25 -2.76
C GLY A 216 -6.52 -10.99 -2.36
N ALA A 217 -5.58 -10.34 -1.66
CA ALA A 217 -4.37 -10.97 -1.18
C ALA A 217 -4.69 -12.08 -0.17
N GLN A 218 -4.05 -13.22 -0.34
CA GLN A 218 -4.15 -14.38 0.57
C GLN A 218 -2.90 -14.51 1.43
N ASP A 219 -1.72 -14.17 0.89
CA ASP A 219 -0.44 -14.30 1.60
C ASP A 219 0.67 -13.44 0.97
N LEU A 220 1.70 -13.13 1.77
CA LEU A 220 2.95 -12.47 1.37
C LEU A 220 4.07 -12.97 2.28
N TRP A 221 5.12 -13.58 1.73
CA TRP A 221 6.18 -14.19 2.53
C TRP A 221 7.55 -14.15 1.87
N LEU A 222 8.56 -14.30 2.71
CA LEU A 222 9.95 -14.48 2.28
C LEU A 222 10.36 -15.93 2.54
N SER A 223 11.00 -16.58 1.57
CA SER A 223 11.54 -17.94 1.73
C SER A 223 13.01 -18.04 1.29
N GLU A 224 13.66 -19.09 1.78
CA GLU A 224 15.06 -19.41 1.51
C GLU A 224 15.14 -20.68 0.64
N PRO A 225 15.25 -20.54 -0.69
CA PRO A 225 15.24 -21.67 -1.62
C PRO A 225 16.43 -22.61 -1.41
N GLY A 226 17.59 -22.06 -0.99
CA GLY A 226 18.77 -22.84 -0.65
C GLY A 226 18.59 -23.81 0.52
N CYS A 227 17.47 -23.73 1.24
CA CYS A 227 17.12 -24.54 2.39
C CYS A 227 15.75 -25.25 2.21
N GLY A 228 15.42 -25.64 0.97
CA GLY A 228 14.18 -26.34 0.65
C GLY A 228 12.94 -25.44 0.79
N ASP A 229 13.03 -24.21 0.28
CA ASP A 229 11.97 -23.19 0.32
C ASP A 229 11.47 -22.86 1.74
N ARG A 230 12.36 -22.99 2.72
CA ARG A 230 12.07 -22.67 4.11
C ARG A 230 11.53 -21.24 4.23
N ARG A 231 10.32 -21.09 4.76
CA ARG A 231 9.70 -19.79 5.03
C ARG A 231 10.44 -19.09 6.17
N LEU A 232 10.93 -17.87 5.90
CA LEU A 232 11.69 -17.06 6.86
C LEU A 232 10.78 -16.16 7.70
N LEU A 233 9.81 -15.51 7.06
CA LEU A 233 8.84 -14.60 7.67
C LEU A 233 7.63 -14.40 6.76
N ASP A 234 6.59 -13.74 7.26
CA ASP A 234 5.43 -13.35 6.47
C ASP A 234 4.82 -12.02 6.90
N ASN A 235 4.07 -11.43 5.98
CA ASN A 235 3.20 -10.28 6.20
C ASN A 235 1.76 -10.65 5.81
N ARG A 236 1.25 -11.78 6.34
CA ARG A 236 -0.09 -12.27 6.00
C ARG A 236 -1.16 -11.17 6.23
N PRO A 237 -2.06 -10.94 5.26
CA PRO A 237 -3.09 -9.92 5.36
C PRO A 237 -4.22 -10.30 6.33
N SER A 238 -4.88 -9.31 6.89
CA SER A 238 -6.13 -9.44 7.63
C SER A 238 -7.14 -8.40 7.17
N TYR A 239 -8.38 -8.83 6.99
CA TYR A 239 -9.46 -8.02 6.44
C TYR A 239 -10.47 -7.67 7.51
N ALA A 240 -11.16 -6.55 7.33
CA ALA A 240 -12.19 -6.13 8.25
C ALA A 240 -13.44 -7.03 8.18
N MET A 241 -14.23 -7.01 9.24
CA MET A 241 -15.56 -7.62 9.28
C MET A 241 -16.53 -6.94 8.28
N PRO A 242 -17.55 -7.64 7.75
CA PRO A 242 -18.38 -7.14 6.66
C PRO A 242 -19.05 -5.77 6.86
N ASP A 243 -19.35 -5.39 8.10
CA ASP A 243 -19.98 -4.12 8.47
C ASP A 243 -18.99 -2.95 8.63
N HIS A 244 -17.69 -3.19 8.43
CA HIS A 244 -16.66 -2.17 8.58
C HIS A 244 -16.82 -1.02 7.58
N LEU A 245 -16.38 0.18 7.99
CA LEU A 245 -16.49 1.41 7.17
C LEU A 245 -15.82 1.27 5.80
N TYR A 246 -14.76 0.47 5.69
CA TYR A 246 -14.03 0.24 4.43
C TYR A 246 -14.94 -0.30 3.32
N TYR A 247 -15.88 -1.18 3.65
CA TYR A 247 -16.82 -1.77 2.68
C TYR A 247 -18.05 -0.88 2.43
N ARG A 248 -18.21 0.19 3.22
CA ARG A 248 -19.35 1.12 3.14
C ARG A 248 -18.99 2.48 2.55
N ALA A 249 -17.70 2.80 2.41
CA ALA A 249 -17.25 4.00 1.70
C ALA A 249 -17.69 3.95 0.22
N ARG A 250 -18.11 5.09 -0.33
CA ARG A 250 -18.62 5.21 -1.70
C ARG A 250 -18.03 6.46 -2.38
N PRO A 251 -17.73 6.43 -3.68
CA PRO A 251 -17.73 5.27 -4.59
C PRO A 251 -16.76 4.18 -4.14
N VAL A 252 -17.03 2.92 -4.49
CA VAL A 252 -15.99 1.87 -4.44
C VAL A 252 -15.17 2.05 -5.72
N LEU A 253 -13.87 2.29 -5.58
CA LEU A 253 -12.98 2.65 -6.70
C LEU A 253 -12.02 1.52 -7.09
N HIS A 254 -11.79 0.61 -6.15
CA HIS A 254 -11.04 -0.62 -6.28
C HIS A 254 -11.51 -1.56 -5.17
N GLU A 255 -11.15 -2.83 -5.29
CA GLU A 255 -11.42 -3.81 -4.25
C GLU A 255 -10.65 -3.43 -2.97
N PRO A 256 -11.34 -3.31 -1.82
CA PRO A 256 -10.70 -2.88 -0.57
C PRO A 256 -9.53 -3.77 -0.17
N GLY A 257 -8.44 -3.14 0.24
CA GLY A 257 -7.24 -3.81 0.74
C GLY A 257 -7.43 -4.39 2.14
N PRO A 258 -6.42 -5.12 2.63
CA PRO A 258 -6.37 -5.51 4.04
C PRO A 258 -6.32 -4.29 4.95
N ILE A 259 -6.90 -4.41 6.15
CA ILE A 259 -6.82 -3.37 7.20
C ILE A 259 -5.63 -3.57 8.15
N ASP A 260 -4.94 -4.69 7.98
CA ASP A 260 -3.73 -5.04 8.70
C ASP A 260 -2.90 -6.03 7.89
N THR A 261 -1.59 -5.95 8.03
CA THR A 261 -0.66 -7.00 7.61
C THR A 261 0.21 -7.36 8.80
N ARG A 262 0.50 -8.65 8.99
CA ARG A 262 1.46 -9.05 10.02
C ARG A 262 2.76 -8.26 9.87
N TYR A 263 3.33 -7.81 10.97
CA TYR A 263 4.59 -7.11 11.00
C TYR A 263 5.63 -7.94 11.75
N PHE A 264 6.68 -8.33 11.04
CA PHE A 264 7.76 -9.15 11.59
C PHE A 264 8.76 -8.29 12.38
N THR A 265 9.24 -8.79 13.51
CA THR A 265 10.43 -8.27 14.20
C THR A 265 11.25 -9.39 14.86
N SER A 266 12.56 -9.18 14.99
CA SER A 266 13.49 -9.99 15.80
C SER A 266 14.72 -9.14 16.16
N ARG A 267 15.14 -9.15 17.44
CA ARG A 267 16.39 -8.52 17.87
C ARG A 267 17.60 -9.36 17.43
N THR A 268 17.49 -10.68 17.44
CA THR A 268 18.54 -11.57 16.93
C THR A 268 18.72 -11.40 15.41
N GLY A 269 17.60 -11.24 14.70
CA GLY A 269 17.50 -11.11 13.26
C GLY A 269 17.78 -12.41 12.49
N ILE A 270 17.15 -12.57 11.33
CA ILE A 270 17.36 -13.75 10.46
C ILE A 270 18.64 -13.53 9.66
N PRO A 271 19.68 -14.37 9.85
CA PRO A 271 20.95 -14.21 9.14
C PRO A 271 20.79 -14.60 7.66
N VAL A 272 21.29 -13.76 6.76
CA VAL A 272 21.40 -14.05 5.31
C VAL A 272 22.79 -13.63 4.86
N ARG A 273 23.50 -14.51 4.16
CA ARG A 273 24.89 -14.28 3.74
C ARG A 273 24.93 -13.52 2.43
N ALA A 274 26.02 -12.79 2.21
CA ALA A 274 26.27 -12.15 0.92
C ALA A 274 26.18 -13.17 -0.22
N GLY A 275 25.42 -12.84 -1.27
CA GLY A 275 25.21 -13.69 -2.44
C GLY A 275 24.13 -14.77 -2.27
N GLU A 276 23.58 -14.97 -1.07
CA GLU A 276 22.40 -15.84 -0.91
C GLU A 276 21.15 -15.16 -1.47
N SER A 277 20.32 -15.95 -2.14
CA SER A 277 19.05 -15.51 -2.71
C SER A 277 17.91 -15.93 -1.80
N VAL A 278 16.98 -15.01 -1.55
CA VAL A 278 15.69 -15.26 -0.91
C VAL A 278 14.57 -14.92 -1.89
N LEU A 279 13.44 -15.60 -1.79
CA LEU A 279 12.29 -15.39 -2.65
C LEU A 279 11.22 -14.61 -1.91
N LEU A 280 10.81 -13.47 -2.46
CA LEU A 280 9.57 -12.81 -2.07
C LEU A 280 8.44 -13.40 -2.92
N SER A 281 7.42 -13.95 -2.26
CA SER A 281 6.26 -14.54 -2.92
C SER A 281 4.97 -13.93 -2.38
N ALA A 282 4.02 -13.69 -3.28
CA ALA A 282 2.70 -13.18 -2.96
C ALA A 282 1.63 -14.07 -3.59
N ARG A 283 0.58 -14.41 -2.82
CA ARG A 283 -0.51 -15.26 -3.28
C ARG A 283 -1.83 -14.49 -3.32
N TYR A 284 -2.57 -14.67 -4.40
CA TYR A 284 -3.87 -14.07 -4.65
C TYR A 284 -4.84 -15.08 -5.27
N GLY A 285 -6.14 -14.83 -5.15
CA GLY A 285 -7.15 -15.58 -5.89
C GLY A 285 -7.01 -15.36 -7.40
N ALA A 286 -6.96 -16.44 -8.17
CA ALA A 286 -6.78 -16.42 -9.63
C ALA A 286 -8.10 -16.45 -10.41
N ASP A 287 -9.20 -16.75 -9.72
CA ASP A 287 -10.53 -17.00 -10.28
C ASP A 287 -11.28 -15.73 -10.71
N ARG A 288 -10.77 -14.55 -10.35
CA ARG A 288 -11.39 -13.25 -10.69
C ARG A 288 -10.35 -12.23 -11.13
N PRO A 289 -10.68 -11.39 -12.13
CA PRO A 289 -9.76 -10.40 -12.64
C PRO A 289 -9.59 -9.26 -11.64
N ARG A 290 -8.35 -8.81 -11.47
CA ARG A 290 -8.02 -7.71 -10.56
C ARG A 290 -6.65 -7.13 -10.85
N THR A 291 -6.44 -5.88 -10.44
CA THR A 291 -5.11 -5.28 -10.34
C THR A 291 -4.66 -5.34 -8.89
N VAL A 292 -3.50 -5.90 -8.65
CA VAL A 292 -2.97 -6.16 -7.32
C VAL A 292 -1.62 -5.49 -7.14
N MET A 293 -1.13 -5.45 -5.90
CA MET A 293 0.20 -4.97 -5.55
C MET A 293 0.71 -5.83 -4.40
N ALA A 294 1.99 -6.19 -4.42
CA ALA A 294 2.59 -6.93 -3.32
C ALA A 294 4.00 -6.42 -3.06
N VAL A 295 4.16 -5.72 -1.94
CA VAL A 295 5.39 -5.07 -1.53
C VAL A 295 5.76 -5.52 -0.12
N MET A 296 7.04 -5.81 0.08
CA MET A 296 7.63 -6.03 1.40
C MET A 296 8.71 -5.00 1.67
N HIS A 297 8.56 -4.28 2.78
CA HIS A 297 9.61 -3.44 3.35
C HIS A 297 10.45 -4.29 4.28
N LEU A 298 11.72 -4.50 3.95
CA LEU A 298 12.68 -5.19 4.81
C LEU A 298 13.59 -4.17 5.49
N TYR A 299 13.79 -4.33 6.79
CA TYR A 299 14.78 -3.57 7.55
C TYR A 299 15.90 -4.53 7.95
N VAL A 300 17.10 -4.27 7.44
CA VAL A 300 18.24 -5.17 7.60
C VAL A 300 19.40 -4.47 8.28
N ALA A 301 20.05 -5.15 9.21
CA ALA A 301 21.30 -4.70 9.80
C ALA A 301 22.47 -5.44 9.16
N ARG A 302 23.50 -4.72 8.73
CA ARG A 302 24.75 -5.35 8.27
C ARG A 302 25.45 -6.00 9.46
N ALA A 303 25.74 -7.29 9.36
CA ALA A 303 26.39 -8.05 10.42
C ALA A 303 27.10 -9.27 9.83
N PRO A 304 28.30 -9.66 10.31
CA PRO A 304 28.93 -10.91 9.88
C PRO A 304 28.01 -12.11 10.13
N VAL A 305 27.95 -13.03 9.17
CA VAL A 305 27.16 -14.26 9.29
C VAL A 305 28.11 -15.46 9.19
N ALA A 306 28.10 -16.36 10.18
CA ALA A 306 28.99 -17.52 10.21
C ALA A 306 28.58 -18.58 9.16
N LYS A 307 29.53 -19.44 8.74
CA LYS A 307 29.33 -20.40 7.61
C LYS A 307 28.37 -21.52 7.93
N ASP A 308 28.35 -21.91 9.19
CA ASP A 308 27.54 -22.95 9.79
C ASP A 308 26.09 -22.52 10.07
N THR A 309 25.74 -21.24 9.88
CA THR A 309 24.37 -20.77 10.13
C THR A 309 23.42 -20.96 8.95
N ARG A 310 23.88 -21.49 7.82
CA ARG A 310 23.04 -21.76 6.65
C ARG A 310 21.95 -22.78 7.04
N CYS A 311 20.69 -22.45 6.77
CA CYS A 311 19.53 -23.23 7.19
C CYS A 311 19.37 -23.42 8.72
N ALA A 312 20.10 -22.68 9.57
CA ALA A 312 19.96 -22.76 11.03
C ALA A 312 18.57 -22.28 11.48
N PRO A 313 17.97 -22.84 12.56
CA PRO A 313 16.62 -22.47 13.01
C PRO A 313 16.37 -20.96 13.06
N LEU A 314 15.13 -20.55 12.75
CA LEU A 314 14.75 -19.14 12.87
C LEU A 314 14.96 -18.66 14.32
N PRO A 315 15.27 -17.37 14.53
CA PRO A 315 15.48 -16.85 15.86
C PRO A 315 14.29 -17.09 16.79
N ALA A 316 14.56 -17.52 18.03
CA ALA A 316 13.53 -17.78 19.03
C ALA A 316 12.74 -16.51 19.44
N ASP A 317 13.29 -15.34 19.17
CA ASP A 317 12.65 -14.04 19.43
C ASP A 317 11.95 -13.45 18.19
N ALA A 318 11.81 -14.23 17.10
CA ALA A 318 11.01 -13.86 15.95
C ALA A 318 9.53 -13.72 16.34
N THR A 319 8.93 -12.57 16.05
CA THR A 319 7.51 -12.31 16.31
C THR A 319 6.82 -11.71 15.10
N HIS A 320 5.51 -11.96 14.98
CA HIS A 320 4.64 -11.35 14.00
C HIS A 320 3.50 -10.63 14.71
N ALA A 321 3.58 -9.32 14.79
CA ALA A 321 2.55 -8.50 15.39
C ALA A 321 1.38 -8.27 14.42
N THR A 322 0.15 -8.36 14.92
CA THR A 322 -1.06 -7.90 14.23
C THR A 322 -1.70 -6.77 15.04
N LYS A 323 -2.59 -6.02 14.40
CA LYS A 323 -3.43 -5.05 15.10
C LYS A 323 -4.49 -5.77 15.94
N PRO A 324 -4.83 -5.20 17.12
CA PRO A 324 -5.97 -5.69 17.88
C PRO A 324 -7.27 -5.36 17.15
N GLY A 325 -8.30 -6.17 17.35
CA GLY A 325 -9.63 -5.97 16.79
C GLY A 325 -10.14 -7.19 16.02
N ALA A 326 -11.43 -7.17 15.70
CA ALA A 326 -12.04 -8.23 14.91
C ALA A 326 -11.59 -8.14 13.45
N THR A 327 -11.00 -9.22 12.96
CA THR A 327 -10.56 -9.37 11.58
C THR A 327 -10.90 -10.76 11.06
N ARG A 328 -10.81 -10.94 9.75
CA ARG A 328 -10.89 -12.24 9.07
C ARG A 328 -9.70 -12.44 8.15
N SER A 329 -9.31 -13.69 7.96
CA SER A 329 -8.21 -14.08 7.07
C SER A 329 -8.65 -14.18 5.61
N GLU A 330 -9.93 -14.51 5.36
CA GLU A 330 -10.45 -14.64 4.00
C GLU A 330 -10.68 -13.26 3.36
N PRO A 331 -10.12 -12.99 2.18
CA PRO A 331 -10.35 -11.73 1.48
C PRO A 331 -11.84 -11.59 1.10
N PRO A 332 -12.46 -10.41 1.28
CA PRO A 332 -13.73 -10.11 0.63
C PRO A 332 -13.58 -10.24 -0.87
N TRP A 333 -14.67 -10.65 -1.52
CA TRP A 333 -14.92 -10.19 -2.87
C TRP A 333 -15.82 -8.96 -2.81
N THR A 334 -15.33 -7.83 -3.33
CA THR A 334 -16.15 -6.62 -3.50
C THR A 334 -16.10 -6.22 -4.97
N PRO A 335 -17.18 -6.41 -5.75
CA PRO A 335 -17.23 -5.92 -7.12
C PRO A 335 -17.10 -4.40 -7.12
N VAL A 336 -16.40 -3.84 -8.09
CA VAL A 336 -16.36 -2.40 -8.31
C VAL A 336 -17.61 -2.05 -9.12
N PRO A 337 -18.60 -1.33 -8.55
CA PRO A 337 -19.80 -0.98 -9.28
C PRO A 337 -19.53 0.18 -10.23
N LEU A 338 -20.31 0.28 -11.30
CA LEU A 338 -20.48 1.56 -11.98
C LEU A 338 -21.13 2.54 -11.01
N THR A 339 -20.55 3.72 -10.85
CA THR A 339 -21.03 4.73 -9.91
C THR A 339 -21.41 5.99 -10.66
N GLY A 340 -22.64 6.46 -10.54
CA GLY A 340 -23.12 7.73 -11.09
C GLY A 340 -23.29 8.79 -10.01
N LEU A 341 -23.69 10.00 -10.44
CA LEU A 341 -24.06 11.10 -9.55
C LEU A 341 -25.54 11.43 -9.71
N ASP A 342 -26.27 11.54 -8.59
CA ASP A 342 -27.66 12.02 -8.61
C ASP A 342 -27.72 13.55 -8.85
N GLU A 343 -28.92 14.10 -8.97
CA GLU A 343 -29.14 15.55 -9.19
C GLU A 343 -28.54 16.44 -8.08
N ARG A 344 -28.26 15.87 -6.91
CA ARG A 344 -27.64 16.54 -5.77
C ARG A 344 -26.12 16.30 -5.71
N GLY A 345 -25.54 15.68 -6.73
CA GLY A 345 -24.12 15.34 -6.79
C GLY A 345 -23.70 14.22 -5.83
N ARG A 346 -24.64 13.39 -5.36
CA ARG A 346 -24.32 12.25 -4.48
C ARG A 346 -24.07 10.99 -5.33
N ALA A 347 -23.00 10.28 -4.98
CA ALA A 347 -22.67 9.01 -5.60
C ALA A 347 -23.75 7.94 -5.37
N PHE A 348 -24.16 7.24 -6.42
CA PHE A 348 -25.05 6.08 -6.36
C PHE A 348 -24.57 4.97 -7.30
N THR A 349 -24.86 3.71 -6.97
CA THR A 349 -24.52 2.57 -7.84
C THR A 349 -25.47 2.50 -9.04
N ILE A 350 -24.93 2.49 -10.25
CA ILE A 350 -25.67 2.24 -11.48
C ILE A 350 -25.82 0.72 -11.63
N LEU A 351 -27.05 0.21 -11.55
CA LEU A 351 -27.34 -1.23 -11.65
C LEU A 351 -27.49 -1.71 -13.10
N ASP A 352 -28.29 -0.99 -13.89
CA ASP A 352 -28.46 -1.27 -15.31
C ASP A 352 -28.45 0.05 -16.09
N PRO A 353 -27.37 0.35 -16.83
CA PRO A 353 -27.30 1.57 -17.62
C PRO A 353 -28.28 1.49 -18.80
N PRO A 354 -29.20 2.46 -18.96
CA PRO A 354 -30.23 2.44 -20.00
C PRO A 354 -29.69 2.83 -21.39
N TRP A 355 -28.37 2.73 -21.61
CA TRP A 355 -27.75 3.13 -22.86
C TRP A 355 -28.09 2.14 -23.99
N PRO A 356 -28.41 2.63 -25.20
CA PRO A 356 -28.61 1.75 -26.35
C PRO A 356 -27.31 1.00 -26.66
N SER A 357 -27.42 -0.30 -26.94
CA SER A 357 -26.27 -1.12 -27.32
C SER A 357 -26.01 -1.04 -28.82
N VAL A 358 -24.76 -0.83 -29.21
CA VAL A 358 -24.30 -0.85 -30.60
C VAL A 358 -23.50 -2.13 -30.87
N ALA A 359 -23.86 -2.89 -31.91
CA ALA A 359 -23.04 -4.03 -32.32
C ALA A 359 -21.78 -3.54 -33.06
N LEU A 360 -20.61 -3.95 -32.58
CA LEU A 360 -19.32 -3.61 -33.19
C LEU A 360 -18.72 -4.82 -33.92
N ALA A 361 -18.08 -4.54 -35.05
CA ALA A 361 -17.21 -5.49 -35.72
C ALA A 361 -15.89 -5.68 -34.94
N ASP A 362 -15.13 -6.72 -35.28
CA ASP A 362 -13.77 -6.90 -34.73
C ASP A 362 -12.87 -5.73 -35.14
N ASN A 363 -11.98 -5.32 -34.24
CA ASN A 363 -11.10 -4.14 -34.36
C ASN A 363 -11.85 -2.80 -34.54
N ALA A 364 -13.12 -2.72 -34.16
CA ALA A 364 -13.83 -1.45 -34.13
C ALA A 364 -13.17 -0.44 -33.18
N GLU A 365 -13.25 0.85 -33.56
CA GLU A 365 -12.76 1.94 -32.74
C GLU A 365 -13.84 2.42 -31.76
N VAL A 366 -13.43 2.61 -30.51
CA VAL A 366 -14.23 3.29 -29.47
C VAL A 366 -13.47 4.54 -29.05
N VAL A 367 -14.12 5.68 -29.19
CA VAL A 367 -13.54 6.96 -28.76
C VAL A 367 -13.66 7.06 -27.23
N VAL A 368 -12.58 7.50 -26.60
CA VAL A 368 -12.53 7.85 -25.19
C VAL A 368 -12.18 9.34 -25.10
N ASP A 369 -13.14 10.16 -24.69
CA ASP A 369 -12.99 11.60 -24.56
C ASP A 369 -13.48 12.10 -23.19
N ASP A 370 -13.48 13.41 -22.99
CA ASP A 370 -13.86 14.01 -21.71
C ASP A 370 -15.35 13.78 -21.35
N SER A 371 -16.16 13.33 -22.31
CA SER A 371 -17.58 12.98 -22.14
C SER A 371 -17.81 11.50 -21.85
N GLY A 372 -16.80 10.63 -21.98
CA GLY A 372 -16.91 9.19 -21.75
C GLY A 372 -16.41 8.33 -22.91
N PHE A 373 -16.99 7.14 -23.00
CA PHE A 373 -16.76 6.18 -24.07
C PHE A 373 -17.82 6.36 -25.16
N VAL A 374 -17.46 6.31 -26.43
CA VAL A 374 -18.40 6.46 -27.55
C VAL A 374 -18.19 5.31 -28.56
N PRO A 375 -19.16 4.38 -28.69
CA PRO A 375 -20.39 4.27 -27.90
C PRO A 375 -20.14 3.87 -26.42
N ARG A 376 -21.08 4.23 -25.52
CA ARG A 376 -21.01 3.88 -24.08
C ARG A 376 -21.42 2.43 -23.79
N ARG A 377 -22.28 1.86 -24.65
CA ARG A 377 -22.66 0.46 -24.57
C ARG A 377 -22.54 -0.18 -25.94
N PHE A 378 -21.89 -1.32 -25.99
CA PHE A 378 -21.74 -2.05 -27.23
C PHE A 378 -21.58 -3.54 -27.01
N SER A 379 -21.74 -4.30 -28.10
CA SER A 379 -21.58 -5.75 -28.10
C SER A 379 -20.62 -6.20 -29.20
N LEU A 380 -19.86 -7.25 -28.92
CA LEU A 380 -18.99 -7.93 -29.89
C LEU A 380 -18.96 -9.43 -29.64
N ARG A 381 -18.34 -10.20 -30.53
CA ARG A 381 -18.10 -11.65 -30.34
C ARG A 381 -16.68 -11.91 -29.89
N ARG A 382 -16.46 -12.95 -29.09
CA ARG A 382 -15.11 -13.39 -28.70
C ARG A 382 -14.49 -14.31 -29.78
N PRO A 383 -13.15 -14.32 -29.92
CA PRO A 383 -12.28 -13.22 -29.50
C PRO A 383 -12.61 -11.98 -30.34
N GLY A 384 -12.65 -10.82 -29.69
CA GLY A 384 -12.82 -9.56 -30.42
C GLY A 384 -12.01 -8.46 -29.77
N THR A 385 -11.43 -7.62 -30.60
CA THR A 385 -10.54 -6.53 -30.21
C THR A 385 -11.24 -5.20 -30.40
N VAL A 386 -11.09 -4.33 -29.42
CA VAL A 386 -11.51 -2.94 -29.48
C VAL A 386 -10.27 -2.06 -29.47
N LYS A 387 -10.21 -1.10 -30.39
CA LYS A 387 -9.19 -0.05 -30.40
C LYS A 387 -9.74 1.19 -29.69
N TRP A 388 -9.10 1.58 -28.61
CA TRP A 388 -9.41 2.78 -27.84
C TRP A 388 -8.69 3.98 -28.43
N ARG A 389 -9.43 5.03 -28.81
CA ARG A 389 -8.86 6.29 -29.30
C ARG A 389 -9.08 7.39 -28.28
N PHE A 390 -8.01 7.87 -27.66
CA PHE A 390 -8.09 8.88 -26.61
C PHE A 390 -8.04 10.28 -27.23
N THR A 391 -9.16 11.01 -27.20
CA THR A 391 -9.32 12.29 -27.93
C THR A 391 -9.71 13.47 -27.04
N GLY A 392 -10.01 13.22 -25.77
CA GLY A 392 -10.30 14.26 -24.79
C GLY A 392 -9.09 15.16 -24.51
N SER A 393 -9.32 16.25 -23.78
CA SER A 393 -8.26 17.16 -23.32
C SER A 393 -7.57 16.67 -22.04
N ALA A 394 -8.25 15.84 -21.25
CA ALA A 394 -7.70 15.20 -20.07
C ALA A 394 -7.03 13.86 -20.38
N ASP A 395 -6.19 13.38 -19.44
CA ASP A 395 -5.67 12.02 -19.46
C ASP A 395 -6.78 11.01 -19.10
N HIS A 396 -6.83 9.89 -19.83
CA HIS A 396 -7.87 8.87 -19.69
C HIS A 396 -7.30 7.46 -19.71
N ASN A 397 -8.10 6.49 -19.26
CA ASN A 397 -7.79 5.06 -19.38
C ASN A 397 -9.06 4.22 -19.45
N VAL A 398 -8.88 2.95 -19.78
CA VAL A 398 -9.91 1.93 -19.71
C VAL A 398 -9.54 0.97 -18.60
N ARG A 399 -10.43 0.78 -17.62
CA ARG A 399 -10.21 -0.18 -16.53
C ARG A 399 -11.47 -0.98 -16.27
N LEU A 400 -11.30 -2.28 -16.08
CA LEU A 400 -12.36 -3.17 -15.63
C LEU A 400 -12.87 -2.74 -14.25
N ALA A 401 -14.18 -2.52 -14.14
CA ALA A 401 -14.89 -2.45 -12.88
C ALA A 401 -15.32 -3.87 -12.46
N ASP A 402 -16.03 -4.58 -13.33
CA ASP A 402 -16.41 -5.97 -13.15
C ASP A 402 -16.54 -6.69 -14.50
N GLY A 403 -16.28 -7.99 -14.53
CA GLY A 403 -16.46 -8.82 -15.71
C GLY A 403 -15.63 -10.11 -15.72
N PRO A 404 -15.74 -10.93 -16.78
CA PRO A 404 -15.13 -12.26 -16.85
C PRO A 404 -13.60 -12.27 -16.91
N ARG A 405 -12.98 -11.25 -17.52
CA ARG A 405 -11.54 -11.18 -17.76
C ARG A 405 -11.03 -9.76 -17.61
N LEU A 406 -9.76 -9.62 -17.23
CA LEU A 406 -9.15 -8.31 -17.03
C LEU A 406 -9.08 -7.52 -18.35
N ILE A 407 -9.62 -6.29 -18.31
CA ILE A 407 -9.45 -5.26 -19.33
C ILE A 407 -8.82 -4.05 -18.66
N VAL A 408 -7.65 -3.63 -19.11
CA VAL A 408 -6.95 -2.48 -18.56
C VAL A 408 -6.02 -1.86 -19.59
N THR A 409 -5.95 -0.53 -19.62
CA THR A 409 -4.92 0.23 -20.32
C THR A 409 -4.13 1.07 -19.32
N PRO A 410 -2.88 1.43 -19.63
CA PRO A 410 -2.22 2.56 -19.00
C PRO A 410 -3.05 3.84 -19.12
N VAL A 411 -2.70 4.84 -18.31
CA VAL A 411 -3.17 6.21 -18.54
C VAL A 411 -2.58 6.73 -19.84
N ARG A 412 -3.44 7.24 -20.71
CA ARG A 412 -3.13 7.74 -22.03
C ARG A 412 -3.45 9.22 -22.13
N SER A 413 -2.52 9.95 -22.74
CA SER A 413 -2.67 11.37 -23.03
C SER A 413 -3.42 11.60 -24.35
N PRO A 414 -3.93 12.82 -24.59
CA PRO A 414 -4.67 13.15 -25.80
C PRO A 414 -3.93 12.75 -27.08
N GLY A 415 -4.64 12.14 -28.03
CA GLY A 415 -4.12 11.70 -29.33
C GLY A 415 -3.52 10.28 -29.32
N GLN A 416 -3.36 9.64 -28.17
CA GLN A 416 -2.86 8.28 -28.09
C GLN A 416 -3.95 7.24 -28.39
N THR A 417 -3.50 6.02 -28.71
CA THR A 417 -4.39 4.85 -28.90
C THR A 417 -3.89 3.66 -28.09
N ASP A 418 -4.82 2.78 -27.73
CA ASP A 418 -4.53 1.48 -27.12
C ASP A 418 -5.52 0.44 -27.64
N SER A 419 -5.33 -0.84 -27.34
CA SER A 419 -6.26 -1.89 -27.74
C SER A 419 -6.50 -2.88 -26.60
N SER A 420 -7.69 -3.47 -26.57
CA SER A 420 -8.00 -4.57 -25.66
C SER A 420 -8.74 -5.67 -26.37
N THR A 421 -8.33 -6.91 -26.12
CA THR A 421 -8.96 -8.10 -26.68
C THR A 421 -9.83 -8.77 -25.62
N PHE A 422 -11.10 -8.94 -25.95
CA PHE A 422 -12.10 -9.62 -25.16
C PHE A 422 -12.12 -11.09 -25.54
N THR A 423 -11.47 -11.91 -24.72
CA THR A 423 -11.30 -13.33 -24.99
C THR A 423 -12.32 -14.22 -24.30
N ALA A 424 -13.18 -13.70 -23.43
CA ALA A 424 -14.25 -14.43 -22.74
C ALA A 424 -15.62 -13.78 -22.94
N ALA A 425 -16.67 -14.59 -23.10
CA ALA A 425 -18.04 -14.11 -23.21
C ALA A 425 -18.54 -13.67 -21.84
N GLY A 426 -19.51 -12.75 -21.84
CA GLY A 426 -20.11 -12.17 -20.65
C GLY A 426 -20.13 -10.65 -20.71
N ARG A 427 -20.70 -10.06 -19.65
CA ARG A 427 -20.80 -8.62 -19.50
C ARG A 427 -19.55 -8.06 -18.82
N TYR A 428 -18.95 -7.06 -19.44
CA TYR A 428 -17.88 -6.26 -18.87
C TYR A 428 -18.41 -4.87 -18.56
N THR A 429 -18.08 -4.36 -17.39
CA THR A 429 -18.28 -2.97 -17.01
C THR A 429 -16.91 -2.31 -16.89
N LEU A 430 -16.74 -1.17 -17.54
CA LEU A 430 -15.48 -0.47 -17.65
C LEU A 430 -15.66 0.96 -17.11
N PHE A 431 -14.57 1.54 -16.61
CA PHE A 431 -14.54 2.92 -16.15
C PHE A 431 -13.16 3.56 -16.39
N CYS A 432 -13.12 4.90 -16.34
CA CYS A 432 -11.86 5.64 -16.27
C CYS A 432 -11.51 5.93 -14.81
N THR A 433 -10.29 5.59 -14.38
CA THR A 433 -9.86 5.81 -12.99
C THR A 433 -9.65 7.28 -12.65
N GLN A 434 -9.45 8.15 -13.64
CA GLN A 434 -9.36 9.60 -13.44
C GLN A 434 -10.76 10.22 -13.23
N HIS A 435 -11.80 9.58 -13.79
CA HIS A 435 -13.18 10.07 -13.81
C HIS A 435 -14.18 8.97 -13.37
N PRO A 436 -13.98 8.37 -12.17
CA PRO A 436 -14.60 7.09 -11.83
C PRO A 436 -16.12 7.15 -11.61
N VAL A 437 -16.67 8.35 -11.44
CA VAL A 437 -18.11 8.56 -11.21
C VAL A 437 -18.86 9.12 -12.42
N THR A 438 -18.16 9.40 -13.53
CA THR A 438 -18.76 10.03 -14.72
C THR A 438 -18.45 9.31 -16.04
N MET A 439 -17.36 8.52 -16.11
CA MET A 439 -16.97 7.84 -17.34
C MET A 439 -17.02 6.33 -17.18
N HIS A 440 -18.02 5.72 -17.81
CA HIS A 440 -18.24 4.27 -17.79
C HIS A 440 -18.60 3.73 -19.16
N ALA A 441 -18.37 2.44 -19.35
CA ALA A 441 -18.89 1.69 -20.50
C ALA A 441 -19.40 0.30 -20.09
N VAL A 442 -20.29 -0.23 -20.91
CA VAL A 442 -20.75 -1.63 -20.83
C VAL A 442 -20.42 -2.32 -22.13
N VAL A 443 -19.80 -3.50 -22.03
CA VAL A 443 -19.47 -4.34 -23.17
C VAL A 443 -20.11 -5.71 -22.98
N ASP A 444 -21.07 -6.05 -23.82
CA ASP A 444 -21.69 -7.38 -23.85
C ASP A 444 -20.94 -8.25 -24.88
N VAL A 445 -20.14 -9.22 -24.41
CA VAL A 445 -19.35 -10.10 -25.28
C VAL A 445 -20.06 -11.44 -25.46
N HIS A 446 -20.35 -11.80 -26.70
CA HIS A 446 -21.04 -13.04 -27.05
C HIS A 446 -20.08 -14.14 -27.48
N GLU A 447 -20.54 -15.39 -27.42
CA GLU A 447 -19.82 -16.53 -27.99
C GLU A 447 -19.67 -16.39 -29.53
N PRO A 448 -18.69 -17.09 -30.13
CA PRO A 448 -18.63 -17.24 -31.59
C PRO A 448 -19.98 -17.75 -32.11
N GLY A 449 -20.40 -17.25 -33.27
CA GLY A 449 -21.66 -17.65 -33.91
C GLY A 449 -21.59 -19.03 -34.54
#